data_AF-A0A8H9IQ76-F1
#
_entry.id   AF-A0A8H9IQ76-F1
#
_cell.length_a   1.000
_cell.length_b   1.000
_cell.length_c   1.000
_cell.angle_alpha   90.00
_cell.angle_beta   90.00
_cell.angle_gamma   90.00
#
_symmetry.space_group_name_H-M   'P 1'
#
loop_
_entity.id
_entity.type
_entity.pdbx_description
1 polymer ?
#
loop_
_entity_poly.entity_id
_entity_poly.type
_entity_poly.pdbx_seq_one_letter_code
_entity_poly.pdbx_strand_id
1 'polypeptide(L)'
;MNLPRVQAVLQGITTYSPRAFEDFAPPDPTCFGCYLTAFVGTEDSGPADAFDFLVCTPLWLGQCFAEGGGPSGASPGPGYAWSSDGRVLFGSGLLLVERWSAQAIHAAVDEQCQATAGPDWGAVASRLGRVLVWEYGYRYDAHVDAHPGPSFPPERV
;
A
#
# COMPACT_ATOMS: atom_id res chain seq x y z
N MET A 1 -24.81 10.32 19.21
CA MET A 1 -23.45 10.24 19.79
C MET A 1 -22.49 10.57 18.66
N ASN A 2 -21.53 11.47 18.88
CA ASN A 2 -20.49 11.73 17.88
C ASN A 2 -19.54 10.53 17.93
N LEU A 3 -19.52 9.71 16.88
CA LEU A 3 -18.58 8.58 16.83
C LEU A 3 -17.15 9.15 16.82
N PRO A 4 -16.20 8.52 17.52
CA PRO A 4 -14.79 8.88 17.40
C PRO A 4 -14.39 8.79 15.92
N ARG A 5 -13.63 9.78 15.45
CA ARG A 5 -13.09 9.78 14.09
C ARG A 5 -11.63 9.37 14.19
N VAL A 6 -11.32 8.19 13.69
CA VAL A 6 -9.96 7.71 13.52
C VAL A 6 -9.43 8.24 12.19
N GLN A 7 -8.23 8.81 12.21
CA GLN A 7 -7.53 9.33 11.04
C GLN A 7 -6.29 8.44 10.79
N ALA A 8 -6.07 8.06 9.53
CA ALA A 8 -4.81 7.41 9.16
C ALA A 8 -3.65 8.41 9.21
N VAL A 9 -2.54 7.97 9.78
CA VAL A 9 -1.29 8.73 9.88
C VAL A 9 -0.16 7.86 9.33
N LEU A 10 0.53 8.37 8.31
CA LEU A 10 1.74 7.72 7.79
C LEU A 10 2.86 7.89 8.83
N GLN A 11 3.37 6.76 9.33
CA GLN A 11 4.43 6.73 10.33
C GLN A 11 5.81 6.47 9.71
N GLY A 12 5.85 5.88 8.51
CA GLY A 12 7.09 5.70 7.77
C GLY A 12 6.91 4.85 6.52
N ILE A 13 7.94 4.84 5.67
CA ILE A 13 8.05 3.96 4.51
C ILE A 13 9.38 3.24 4.58
N THR A 14 9.39 1.95 4.27
CA THR A 14 10.62 1.16 4.16
C THR A 14 10.75 0.51 2.79
N THR A 15 11.96 0.07 2.50
CA THR A 15 12.34 -0.66 1.28
C THR A 15 13.04 -1.96 1.69
N TYR A 16 13.14 -2.93 0.78
CA TYR A 16 13.96 -4.13 0.99
C TYR A 16 15.48 -3.88 0.81
N SER A 17 15.90 -2.64 0.55
CA SER A 17 17.30 -2.24 0.46
C SER A 17 17.92 -2.12 1.86
N PRO A 18 19.25 -2.32 2.02
CA PRO A 18 19.96 -1.95 3.24
C PRO A 18 19.97 -0.43 3.51
N ARG A 19 19.54 0.40 2.54
CA ARG A 19 19.42 1.86 2.70
C ARG A 19 18.03 2.22 3.20
N ALA A 20 17.98 3.25 4.05
CA ALA A 20 16.73 3.93 4.40
C ALA A 20 16.01 4.43 3.13
N PHE A 21 14.69 4.53 3.18
CA PHE A 21 13.87 4.92 2.02
C PHE A 21 14.26 6.29 1.47
N GLU A 22 14.58 7.24 2.35
CA GLU A 22 14.99 8.60 2.03
C GLU A 22 16.32 8.65 1.26
N ASP A 23 17.20 7.69 1.54
CA ASP A 23 18.55 7.56 0.95
C ASP A 23 18.61 6.51 -0.17
N PHE A 24 17.49 5.88 -0.48
CA PHE A 24 17.40 4.88 -1.53
C PHE A 24 17.06 5.54 -2.87
N ALA A 25 17.70 5.04 -3.93
CA ALA A 25 17.29 5.27 -5.31
C ALA A 25 17.54 3.99 -6.12
N PRO A 26 16.65 3.63 -7.05
CA PRO A 26 16.89 2.54 -7.98
C PRO A 26 18.05 2.91 -8.93
N PRO A 27 18.75 1.92 -9.50
CA PRO A 27 19.87 2.16 -10.42
C PRO A 27 19.50 3.03 -11.63
N ASP A 28 18.30 2.83 -12.18
CA ASP A 28 17.70 3.71 -13.20
C ASP A 28 16.45 4.39 -12.61
N PRO A 29 16.52 5.70 -12.31
CA PRO A 29 15.38 6.42 -11.75
C PRO A 29 14.25 6.65 -12.76
N THR A 30 14.43 6.35 -14.05
CA THR A 30 13.41 6.54 -15.11
C THR A 30 12.86 5.23 -15.67
N CYS A 31 13.41 4.09 -15.24
CA CYS A 31 12.97 2.76 -15.64
C CYS A 31 13.15 1.75 -14.48
N PHE A 32 12.19 1.72 -13.55
CA PHE A 32 12.24 0.82 -12.39
C PHE A 32 10.87 0.31 -11.93
N GLY A 33 10.91 -0.75 -11.13
CA GLY A 33 9.85 -1.18 -10.22
C GLY A 33 10.45 -1.54 -8.85
N CYS A 34 9.85 -1.07 -7.77
CA CYS A 34 10.32 -1.26 -6.40
C CYS A 34 9.16 -1.50 -5.44
N TYR A 35 9.23 -2.58 -4.66
CA TYR A 35 8.30 -2.81 -3.56
C TYR A 35 8.68 -2.00 -2.34
N LEU A 36 7.69 -1.32 -1.79
CA LEU A 36 7.77 -0.52 -0.59
C LEU A 36 6.68 -0.97 0.38
N THR A 37 6.93 -0.73 1.67
CA THR A 37 5.96 -0.96 2.72
C THR A 37 5.74 0.36 3.46
N ALA A 38 4.49 0.81 3.51
CA ALA A 38 4.06 1.94 4.33
C ALA A 38 3.58 1.43 5.68
N PHE A 39 4.04 2.07 6.75
CA PHE A 39 3.58 1.84 8.11
C PHE A 39 2.55 2.91 8.44
N VAL A 40 1.31 2.50 8.66
CA VAL A 40 0.19 3.43 8.90
C VAL A 40 -0.44 3.10 10.25
N GLY A 41 -0.69 4.14 11.03
CA GLY A 41 -1.35 4.04 12.33
C GLY A 41 -2.30 5.21 12.57
N THR A 42 -2.45 5.58 13.85
CA THR A 42 -3.31 6.68 14.32
C THR A 42 -2.49 7.69 15.13
N GLU A 43 -3.02 8.91 15.35
CA GLU A 43 -2.33 9.97 16.12
C GLU A 43 -2.00 9.55 17.56
N ASP A 44 -2.89 8.80 18.21
CA ASP A 44 -2.82 8.48 19.64
C ASP A 44 -2.00 7.21 19.97
N SER A 45 -1.16 6.77 19.02
CA SER A 45 -0.09 5.77 19.17
C SER A 45 -0.52 4.34 19.59
N GLY A 46 -0.65 3.48 18.58
CA GLY A 46 -0.46 2.03 18.67
C GLY A 46 0.61 1.56 17.67
N PRO A 47 0.90 0.25 17.56
CA PRO A 47 1.72 -0.28 16.47
C PRO A 47 1.06 0.04 15.12
N ALA A 48 1.88 0.44 14.13
CA ALA A 48 1.43 0.63 12.75
C ALA A 48 1.23 -0.73 12.07
N ASP A 49 0.23 -0.80 11.21
CA ASP A 49 0.10 -1.93 10.30
C ASP A 49 0.89 -1.67 9.01
N ALA A 50 1.34 -2.75 8.38
CA ALA A 50 2.07 -2.72 7.13
C ALA A 50 1.14 -2.77 5.91
N PHE A 51 1.36 -1.84 4.98
CA PHE A 51 0.71 -1.77 3.68
C PHE A 51 1.75 -1.79 2.57
N ASP A 52 1.76 -2.87 1.79
CA ASP A 52 2.67 -3.09 0.68
C ASP A 52 2.15 -2.45 -0.62
N PHE A 53 3.08 -1.90 -1.40
CA PHE A 53 2.78 -1.33 -2.71
C PHE A 53 3.99 -1.38 -3.63
N LEU A 54 3.72 -1.47 -4.93
CA LEU A 54 4.71 -1.38 -5.99
C LEU A 54 4.74 0.04 -6.52
N VAL A 55 5.89 0.71 -6.41
CA VAL A 55 6.14 1.94 -7.16
C VAL A 55 6.90 1.59 -8.43
N CYS A 56 6.40 2.02 -9.58
CA CYS A 56 7.10 1.80 -10.83
C CYS A 56 6.90 2.91 -11.85
N THR A 57 7.75 2.90 -12.87
CA THR A 57 7.59 3.75 -14.05
C THR A 57 6.72 3.06 -15.11
N PRO A 58 5.93 3.82 -15.89
CA PRO A 58 5.19 3.25 -17.02
C PRO A 58 6.08 2.50 -18.02
N LEU A 59 7.32 2.98 -18.23
CA LEU A 59 8.28 2.34 -19.13
C LEU A 59 8.66 0.94 -18.65
N TRP A 60 9.08 0.80 -17.39
CA TRP A 60 9.42 -0.49 -16.79
C TRP A 60 8.23 -1.44 -16.79
N LEU A 61 7.05 -0.95 -16.42
CA LEU A 61 5.84 -1.77 -16.40
C LEU A 61 5.49 -2.29 -17.80
N GLY A 62 5.62 -1.44 -18.83
CA GLY A 62 5.42 -1.82 -20.23
C GLY A 62 6.39 -2.91 -20.70
N GLN A 63 7.65 -2.84 -20.31
CA GLN A 63 8.66 -3.86 -20.62
C GLN A 63 8.32 -5.21 -19.99
N CYS A 64 7.92 -5.21 -18.71
CA CYS A 64 7.46 -6.42 -18.02
C CYS A 64 6.28 -7.11 -18.74
N PHE A 65 5.36 -6.33 -19.31
CA PHE A 65 4.27 -6.88 -20.12
C PHE A 65 4.73 -7.38 -21.48
N ALA A 66 5.63 -6.67 -22.16
CA ALA A 66 6.18 -7.09 -23.45
C ALA A 66 6.95 -8.41 -23.37
N GLU A 67 7.60 -8.67 -22.23
CA GLU A 67 8.34 -9.91 -21.95
C GLU A 67 7.44 -11.09 -21.52
N GLY A 68 6.12 -10.87 -21.41
CA GLY A 68 5.15 -11.91 -21.05
C GLY A 68 5.18 -12.33 -19.57
N GLY A 69 6.00 -11.68 -18.75
CA GLY A 69 6.17 -12.01 -17.33
C GLY A 69 5.23 -11.24 -16.39
N GLY A 70 4.65 -10.11 -16.82
CA GLY A 70 4.14 -9.12 -15.86
C GLY A 70 5.27 -8.70 -14.90
N PRO A 71 5.00 -7.96 -13.82
CA PRO A 71 6.03 -7.62 -12.83
C PRO A 71 6.51 -8.82 -11.99
N SER A 72 6.48 -10.06 -12.51
CA SER A 72 6.88 -11.31 -11.82
C SER A 72 8.37 -11.40 -11.43
N GLY A 73 9.21 -10.46 -11.89
CA GLY A 73 10.58 -10.30 -11.40
C GLY A 73 10.66 -9.57 -10.04
N ALA A 74 9.55 -8.97 -9.61
CA ALA A 74 9.37 -8.44 -8.28
C ALA A 74 8.60 -9.53 -7.49
N SER A 75 9.14 -9.99 -6.35
CA SER A 75 8.60 -11.10 -5.54
C SER A 75 7.07 -11.11 -5.45
N PRO A 76 6.42 -12.30 -5.38
CA PRO A 76 4.97 -12.42 -5.25
C PRO A 76 4.54 -11.92 -3.86
N GLY A 77 4.41 -10.61 -3.71
CA GLY A 77 3.63 -10.03 -2.63
C GLY A 77 2.17 -10.40 -2.84
N PRO A 78 1.41 -10.69 -1.76
CA PRO A 78 0.00 -11.03 -1.87
C PRO A 78 -0.73 -9.86 -2.54
N GLY A 79 -1.38 -10.08 -3.69
CA GLY A 79 -2.22 -9.05 -4.32
C GLY A 79 -2.12 -8.96 -5.85
N TYR A 80 -1.00 -9.36 -6.44
CA TYR A 80 -0.75 -9.23 -7.87
C TYR A 80 -0.85 -10.58 -8.60
N ALA A 81 -2.05 -11.12 -8.72
CA ALA A 81 -2.28 -12.25 -9.63
C ALA A 81 -2.33 -11.72 -11.07
N TRP A 82 -1.18 -11.60 -11.74
CA TRP A 82 -1.16 -11.33 -13.18
C TRP A 82 -1.48 -12.61 -13.96
N SER A 83 -2.35 -12.47 -14.96
CA SER A 83 -2.73 -13.58 -15.82
C SER A 83 -2.18 -13.29 -17.23
N SER A 84 -1.36 -14.20 -17.74
CA SER A 84 -0.77 -14.13 -19.09
C SER A 84 -1.77 -14.42 -20.21
N ASP A 85 -3.03 -14.71 -19.88
CA ASP A 85 -4.13 -14.97 -20.82
C ASP A 85 -4.78 -13.71 -21.42
N GLY A 86 -4.20 -12.52 -21.20
CA GLY A 86 -4.71 -11.26 -21.73
C GLY A 86 -5.87 -10.66 -20.91
N ARG A 87 -6.08 -11.11 -19.68
CA ARG A 87 -7.09 -10.52 -18.77
C ARG A 87 -6.74 -9.10 -18.33
N VAL A 88 -7.75 -8.23 -18.34
CA VAL A 88 -7.69 -6.88 -17.76
C VAL A 88 -7.95 -6.98 -16.25
N LEU A 89 -7.07 -6.41 -15.45
CA LEU A 89 -7.17 -6.40 -13.99
C LEU A 89 -7.15 -4.96 -13.46
N PHE A 90 -7.89 -4.70 -12.39
CA PHE A 90 -7.74 -3.46 -11.62
C PHE A 90 -6.46 -3.54 -10.77
N GLY A 91 -5.57 -2.56 -10.89
CA GLY A 91 -4.34 -2.47 -10.10
C GLY A 91 -4.63 -1.89 -8.72
N SER A 92 -4.56 -2.71 -7.67
CA SER A 92 -4.41 -2.25 -6.29
C SER A 92 -2.94 -2.37 -5.88
N GLY A 93 -2.44 -1.43 -5.08
CA GLY A 93 -1.05 -1.36 -4.65
C GLY A 93 -0.09 -0.80 -5.69
N LEU A 94 -0.55 -0.33 -6.85
CA LEU A 94 0.32 0.18 -7.91
C LEU A 94 0.39 1.71 -7.90
N LEU A 95 1.58 2.25 -7.67
CA LEU A 95 1.87 3.68 -7.80
C LEU A 95 2.74 3.93 -9.04
N LEU A 96 2.20 4.65 -10.02
CA LEU A 96 2.92 5.02 -11.24
C LEU A 96 3.58 6.39 -11.08
N VAL A 97 4.87 6.47 -11.35
CA VAL A 97 5.65 7.71 -11.33
C VAL A 97 6.49 7.83 -12.60
N GLU A 98 6.73 9.05 -13.08
CA GLU A 98 7.62 9.24 -14.24
C GLU A 98 9.10 8.99 -13.91
N ARG A 99 9.48 9.29 -12.66
CA ARG A 99 10.84 9.10 -12.16
C ARG A 99 10.87 8.89 -10.65
N TRP A 100 11.94 8.30 -10.14
CA TRP A 100 12.15 8.14 -8.70
C TRP A 100 12.24 9.51 -8.00
N SER A 101 11.43 9.66 -6.96
CA SER A 101 11.50 10.77 -6.01
C SER A 101 10.92 10.28 -4.69
N ALA A 102 11.78 9.97 -3.72
CA ALA A 102 11.35 9.53 -2.40
C ALA A 102 10.38 10.54 -1.76
N GLN A 103 10.64 11.84 -1.94
CA GLN A 103 9.77 12.91 -1.47
C GLN A 103 8.37 12.86 -2.11
N ALA A 104 8.28 12.70 -3.43
CA ALA A 104 6.98 12.66 -4.12
C ALA A 104 6.19 11.39 -3.77
N ILE A 105 6.89 10.25 -3.67
CA ILE A 105 6.30 8.98 -3.24
C ILE A 105 5.76 9.10 -1.82
N HIS A 106 6.56 9.64 -0.89
CA HIS A 106 6.11 9.88 0.48
C HIS A 106 4.89 10.80 0.53
N ALA A 107 4.93 11.93 -0.19
CA ALA A 107 3.83 12.89 -0.23
C ALA A 107 2.54 12.25 -0.75
N ALA A 108 2.61 11.41 -1.80
CA ALA A 108 1.45 10.72 -2.34
C ALA A 108 0.84 9.71 -1.35
N VAL A 109 1.69 8.95 -0.63
CA VAL A 109 1.21 7.99 0.38
C VAL A 109 0.64 8.73 1.60
N ASP A 110 1.27 9.82 2.02
CA ASP A 110 0.77 10.66 3.11
C ASP A 110 -0.58 11.29 2.75
N GLU A 111 -0.72 11.84 1.54
CA GLU A 111 -2.00 12.37 1.03
C GLU A 111 -3.10 11.31 1.08
N GLN A 112 -2.78 10.07 0.71
CA GLN A 112 -3.72 8.96 0.80
C GLN A 112 -4.13 8.62 2.24
N CYS A 113 -3.19 8.72 3.19
CA CYS A 113 -3.48 8.57 4.62
C CYS A 113 -4.36 9.72 5.12
N GLN A 114 -4.03 10.96 4.80
CA GLN A 114 -4.81 12.15 5.20
C GLN A 114 -6.22 12.14 4.62
N ALA A 115 -6.41 11.60 3.42
CA ALA A 115 -7.73 11.41 2.81
C ALA A 115 -8.57 10.31 3.47
N THR A 116 -8.00 9.48 4.36
CA THR A 116 -8.65 8.30 4.92
C THR A 116 -8.92 8.43 6.42
N ALA A 117 -10.20 8.56 6.76
CA ALA A 117 -10.70 8.52 8.13
C ALA A 117 -11.83 7.51 8.26
N GLY A 118 -12.15 7.07 9.47
CA GLY A 118 -13.21 6.10 9.75
C GLY A 118 -13.68 6.11 11.20
N PRO A 119 -14.74 5.34 11.51
CA PRO A 119 -15.24 5.19 12.88
C PRO A 119 -14.30 4.40 13.80
N ASP A 120 -13.40 3.60 13.24
CA ASP A 120 -12.38 2.81 13.92
C ASP A 120 -11.20 2.51 12.97
N TRP A 121 -10.17 1.82 13.47
CA TRP A 121 -9.01 1.41 12.69
C TRP A 121 -9.36 0.39 11.60
N GLY A 122 -10.23 -0.58 11.87
CA GLY A 122 -10.61 -1.60 10.89
C GLY A 122 -11.21 -1.01 9.61
N ALA A 123 -12.07 0.00 9.75
CA ALA A 123 -12.64 0.74 8.62
C ALA A 123 -11.59 1.60 7.90
N VAL A 124 -10.66 2.23 8.63
CA VAL A 124 -9.54 2.99 8.05
C VAL A 124 -8.62 2.08 7.24
N ALA A 125 -8.15 0.99 7.83
CA ALA A 125 -7.29 0.00 7.19
C ALA A 125 -7.96 -0.63 5.95
N SER A 126 -9.26 -0.96 6.05
CA SER A 126 -10.03 -1.48 4.91
C SER A 126 -10.15 -0.49 3.76
N ARG A 127 -10.25 0.82 4.05
CA ARG A 127 -10.27 1.88 3.04
C ARG A 127 -8.91 2.07 2.38
N LEU A 128 -7.83 2.08 3.15
CA LEU A 128 -6.46 2.10 2.62
C LEU A 128 -6.16 0.85 1.77
N GLY A 129 -6.70 -0.30 2.18
CA GLY A 129 -6.63 -1.59 1.49
C GLY A 129 -7.14 -1.58 0.03
N ARG A 130 -7.90 -0.55 -0.36
CA ARG A 130 -8.39 -0.36 -1.73
C ARG A 130 -7.30 0.09 -2.69
N VAL A 131 -6.24 0.71 -2.16
CA VAL A 131 -5.16 1.34 -2.93
C VAL A 131 -3.78 0.83 -2.55
N LEU A 132 -3.55 0.44 -1.30
CA LEU A 132 -2.34 -0.22 -0.81
C LEU A 132 -2.69 -1.62 -0.32
N VAL A 133 -1.77 -2.59 -0.39
CA VAL A 133 -2.06 -3.97 0.00
C VAL A 133 -1.74 -4.21 1.47
N TRP A 134 -2.77 -4.39 2.28
CA TRP A 134 -2.61 -4.60 3.72
C TRP A 134 -2.13 -6.02 4.07
N GLU A 135 -1.22 -6.16 5.03
CA GLU A 135 -0.58 -7.45 5.41
C GLU A 135 -1.56 -8.54 5.86
N TYR A 136 -2.68 -8.16 6.49
CA TYR A 136 -3.70 -9.11 6.95
C TYR A 136 -4.71 -9.50 5.86
N GLY A 137 -4.65 -8.86 4.69
CA GLY A 137 -5.34 -9.33 3.47
C GLY A 137 -6.85 -9.53 3.58
N TYR A 138 -7.55 -8.83 4.47
CA TYR A 138 -9.02 -8.86 4.54
C TYR A 138 -9.61 -8.16 3.31
N ARG A 139 -9.68 -8.89 2.20
CA ARG A 139 -10.13 -8.34 0.92
C ARG A 139 -11.62 -7.98 1.01
N TYR A 140 -11.89 -6.71 1.27
CA TYR A 140 -13.18 -6.03 1.21
C TYR A 140 -14.30 -6.66 2.05
N ASP A 141 -14.12 -6.64 3.37
CA ASP A 141 -15.19 -7.06 4.26
C ASP A 141 -16.21 -5.93 4.50
N ALA A 142 -17.29 -5.94 3.72
CA ALA A 142 -18.42 -5.03 3.93
C ALA A 142 -19.02 -5.15 5.34
N HIS A 143 -18.82 -6.28 6.02
CA HIS A 143 -19.20 -6.44 7.42
C HIS A 143 -18.41 -5.47 8.31
N VAL A 144 -17.09 -5.37 8.17
CA VAL A 144 -16.23 -4.45 8.95
C VAL A 144 -16.60 -3.00 8.66
N ASP A 145 -16.82 -2.64 7.39
CA ASP A 145 -17.23 -1.27 7.01
C ASP A 145 -18.60 -0.87 7.62
N ALA A 146 -19.49 -1.85 7.87
CA ALA A 146 -20.84 -1.62 8.40
C ALA A 146 -20.98 -1.87 9.92
N HIS A 147 -20.04 -2.56 10.56
CA HIS A 147 -20.10 -2.96 11.97
C HIS A 147 -18.83 -2.50 12.71
N PRO A 148 -18.70 -1.19 12.98
CA PRO A 148 -17.53 -0.67 13.66
C PRO A 148 -17.40 -1.22 15.09
N GLY A 149 -16.17 -1.54 15.51
CA GLY A 149 -15.83 -2.22 16.77
C GLY A 149 -14.33 -2.54 16.89
N PRO A 150 -13.86 -3.07 18.04
CA PRO A 150 -12.43 -3.39 18.20
C PRO A 150 -11.97 -4.37 17.11
N SER A 151 -11.03 -3.91 16.29
CA SER A 151 -10.40 -4.71 15.26
C SER A 151 -9.51 -5.79 15.87
N PHE A 152 -9.43 -6.90 15.14
CA PHE A 152 -8.76 -8.14 15.55
C PHE A 152 -7.24 -7.94 15.78
N PRO A 153 -6.61 -8.73 16.67
CA PRO A 153 -7.27 -9.65 17.59
C PRO A 153 -7.98 -8.85 18.69
N PRO A 154 -9.23 -9.21 19.03
CA PRO A 154 -9.86 -8.66 20.22
C PRO A 154 -8.96 -8.97 21.41
N GLU A 155 -8.93 -8.05 22.37
CA GLU A 155 -8.22 -8.24 23.64
C GLU A 155 -8.45 -9.68 24.13
N ARG A 156 -7.36 -10.42 24.36
CA ARG A 156 -7.44 -11.75 24.94
C ARG A 156 -8.10 -11.62 26.32
N VAL A 157 -9.35 -12.05 26.41
CA VAL A 157 -10.01 -12.38 27.68
C VAL A 157 -9.36 -13.61 28.28
#